data_AF-A0A2R6GNQ9-F1
#
_entry.id   AF-A0A2R6GNQ9-F1
#
_cell.length_a   1.000
_cell.length_b   1.000
_cell.length_c   1.000
_cell.angle_alpha   90.00
_cell.angle_beta   90.00
_cell.angle_gamma   90.00
#
_symmetry.space_group_name_H-M   'P 1'
#
loop_
_entity.id
_entity.type
_entity.pdbx_description
1 polymer ?
#
loop_
_entity_poly.entity_id
_entity_poly.type
_entity_poly.pdbx_seq_one_letter_code
_entity_poly.pdbx_strand_id
1 'polypeptide(L)'
;MTRSPRRRLVAFAGGLTLLVGALGGVVAAMVFPADLSTSLPEVRIGQGVVVLLLAVVVLLYVVVPVGVAAALAREHGHPLIYGAAALAAIAVPVVAPVAFVWTVEEAAVGTALFRFVATVAGIAAVLVGVGVVFRRVTPATEGTGWVLSLNLAVIFLFLLGGLGVQVAAPGFADRHTAETRPDVELAFEERTTDDGRLLVIEHAGGDPAPPGRLDVRGRGFADVEGADQTGPGPWAGEATGRAPRHDGPAVVEGDTVTVGVTDDCGLIVGEGPGLRAPLDHYDCSKSE
;
A
#
# COMPACT_ATOMS: atom_id res chain seq x y z
N MET A 1 38.17 23.25 22.86
CA MET A 1 37.31 23.64 21.72
C MET A 1 35.91 23.05 21.91
N THR A 2 35.00 23.78 22.52
CA THR A 2 33.60 23.37 22.73
C THR A 2 32.78 23.67 21.48
N ARG A 3 32.35 22.64 20.74
CA ARG A 3 31.46 22.81 19.57
C ARG A 3 30.23 23.61 19.99
N SER A 4 29.96 24.72 19.29
CA SER A 4 28.89 25.65 19.65
C SER A 4 27.52 24.96 19.65
N PRO A 5 26.62 25.30 20.58
CA PRO A 5 25.28 24.70 20.68
C PRO A 5 24.47 24.82 19.38
N ARG A 6 24.72 25.86 18.57
CA ARG A 6 24.13 26.03 17.23
C ARG A 6 24.48 24.90 16.26
N ARG A 7 25.72 24.40 16.24
CA ARG A 7 26.10 23.27 15.36
C ARG A 7 25.42 21.96 15.75
N ARG A 8 25.15 21.74 17.06
CA ARG A 8 24.46 20.54 17.53
C ARG A 8 22.98 20.56 17.14
N LEU A 9 22.34 21.71 17.27
CA LEU A 9 20.92 21.88 16.97
C LEU A 9 20.65 21.72 15.46
N VAL A 10 21.56 22.20 14.61
CA VAL A 10 21.49 22.04 13.15
C VAL A 10 21.76 20.60 12.71
N ALA A 11 22.75 19.92 13.30
CA ALA A 11 23.00 18.49 13.02
C ALA A 11 21.82 17.61 13.44
N PHE A 12 21.19 17.94 14.58
CA PHE A 12 19.99 17.26 15.06
C PHE A 12 18.81 17.46 14.12
N ALA A 13 18.52 18.71 13.71
CA ALA A 13 17.46 18.99 12.73
C ALA A 13 17.71 18.24 11.42
N GLY A 14 18.96 18.17 10.96
CA GLY A 14 19.25 17.47 9.72
C GLY A 14 19.14 15.95 9.79
N GLY A 15 19.59 15.34 10.89
CA GLY A 15 19.37 13.92 11.14
C GLY A 15 17.88 13.59 11.29
N LEU A 16 17.12 14.47 11.91
CA LEU A 16 15.68 14.31 12.10
C LEU A 16 14.94 14.33 10.76
N THR A 17 15.23 15.28 9.88
CA THR A 17 14.61 15.35 8.55
C THR A 17 14.93 14.13 7.70
N LEU A 18 16.16 13.61 7.78
CA LEU A 18 16.56 12.37 7.09
C LEU A 18 15.79 11.15 7.60
N LEU A 19 15.67 11.02 8.92
CA LEU A 19 14.91 9.95 9.58
C LEU A 19 13.43 10.02 9.20
N VAL A 20 12.85 11.22 9.22
CA VAL A 20 11.47 11.55 8.84
C VAL A 20 11.19 11.17 7.39
N GLY A 21 12.06 11.56 6.45
CA GLY A 21 11.89 11.24 5.03
C GLY A 21 12.01 9.74 4.76
N ALA A 22 12.97 9.06 5.40
CA ALA A 22 13.12 7.61 5.27
C ALA A 22 11.91 6.85 5.85
N LEU A 23 11.45 7.23 7.05
CA LEU A 23 10.26 6.65 7.67
C LEU A 23 9.01 6.93 6.85
N GLY A 24 8.80 8.18 6.41
CA GLY A 24 7.65 8.56 5.60
C GLY A 24 7.56 7.79 4.28
N GLY A 25 8.71 7.54 3.62
CA GLY A 25 8.76 6.72 2.41
C GLY A 25 8.38 5.25 2.66
N VAL A 26 8.88 4.67 3.75
CA VAL A 26 8.52 3.29 4.15
C VAL A 26 7.04 3.20 4.53
N VAL A 27 6.51 4.19 5.24
CA VAL A 27 5.10 4.27 5.63
C VAL A 27 4.19 4.38 4.42
N ALA A 28 4.50 5.28 3.48
CA ALA A 28 3.73 5.42 2.24
C ALA A 28 3.74 4.11 1.42
N ALA A 29 4.87 3.40 1.40
CA ALA A 29 4.98 2.11 0.74
C ALA A 29 4.11 1.00 1.36
N MET A 30 3.88 1.07 2.68
CA MET A 30 3.09 0.08 3.41
C MET A 30 1.59 0.41 3.44
N VAL A 31 1.22 1.69 3.37
CA VAL A 31 -0.18 2.13 3.50
C VAL A 31 -0.93 2.13 2.17
N PHE A 32 -0.26 2.47 1.06
CA PHE A 32 -0.95 2.64 -0.23
C PHE A 32 -1.33 1.36 -1.02
N PRO A 33 -0.85 0.13 -0.72
CA PRO A 33 -1.40 -1.08 -1.33
C PRO A 33 -2.48 -1.77 -0.47
N ALA A 34 -2.96 -1.16 0.62
CA ALA A 34 -3.72 -1.84 1.67
C ALA A 34 -5.25 -1.91 1.45
N ASP A 35 -5.75 -1.82 0.22
CA ASP A 35 -7.19 -1.95 -0.06
C ASP A 35 -7.74 -3.39 0.05
N LEU A 36 -6.92 -4.41 0.35
CA LEU A 36 -7.36 -5.80 0.14
C LEU A 36 -7.25 -6.79 1.32
N SER A 37 -6.69 -6.46 2.50
CA SER A 37 -6.89 -7.36 3.66
C SER A 37 -6.92 -6.64 5.01
N THR A 38 -8.11 -6.15 5.37
CA THR A 38 -8.38 -5.61 6.71
C THR A 38 -8.63 -6.69 7.78
N SER A 39 -8.56 -7.97 7.42
CA SER A 39 -8.91 -9.10 8.29
C SER A 39 -7.82 -9.48 9.30
N LEU A 40 -6.53 -9.24 8.99
CA LEU A 40 -5.44 -9.69 9.87
C LEU A 40 -5.13 -8.70 11.02
N PRO A 41 -5.17 -9.14 12.30
CA PRO A 41 -4.84 -8.31 13.46
C PRO A 41 -3.43 -7.71 13.42
N GLU A 42 -2.45 -8.43 12.84
CA GLU A 42 -1.08 -7.91 12.73
C GLU A 42 -0.98 -6.69 11.79
N VAL A 43 -1.80 -6.65 10.73
CA VAL A 43 -1.84 -5.52 9.78
C VAL A 43 -2.37 -4.26 10.46
N ARG A 44 -3.39 -4.39 11.32
CA ARG A 44 -3.95 -3.25 12.07
C ARG A 44 -2.98 -2.66 13.08
N ILE A 45 -2.23 -3.52 13.79
CA ILE A 45 -1.20 -3.09 14.75
C ILE A 45 -0.05 -2.41 14.01
N GLY A 46 0.41 -3.00 12.90
CA GLY A 46 1.45 -2.42 12.04
C GLY A 46 1.05 -1.05 11.51
N GLN A 47 -0.16 -0.93 10.97
CA GLN A 47 -0.72 0.33 10.48
C GLN A 47 -0.84 1.38 11.59
N GLY A 48 -1.30 1.01 12.79
CA GLY A 48 -1.41 1.91 13.93
C GLY A 48 -0.06 2.48 14.38
N VAL A 49 0.98 1.63 14.47
CA VAL A 49 2.34 2.05 14.82
C VAL A 49 2.92 2.98 13.75
N VAL A 50 2.70 2.64 12.48
CA VAL A 50 3.10 3.43 11.32
C VAL A 50 2.46 4.82 11.32
N VAL A 51 1.14 4.90 11.54
CA VAL A 51 0.40 6.18 11.61
C VAL A 51 0.87 7.02 12.80
N LEU A 52 1.11 6.41 13.96
CA LEU A 52 1.61 7.11 15.14
C LEU A 52 3.02 7.68 14.90
N LEU A 53 3.92 6.90 14.30
CA LEU A 53 5.26 7.35 13.92
C LEU A 53 5.20 8.51 12.93
N LEU A 54 4.32 8.43 11.92
CA LEU A 54 4.10 9.52 10.96
C LEU A 54 3.58 10.78 11.66
N ALA A 55 2.63 10.65 12.59
CA ALA A 55 2.08 11.78 13.34
C ALA A 55 3.17 12.47 14.20
N VAL A 56 4.02 11.70 14.88
CA VAL A 56 5.17 12.23 15.64
C VAL A 56 6.17 12.94 14.73
N VAL A 57 6.44 12.36 13.58
CA VAL A 57 7.31 12.92 12.54
C VAL A 57 6.76 14.26 12.02
N VAL A 58 5.48 14.33 11.67
CA VAL A 58 4.82 15.56 11.22
C VAL A 58 4.84 16.62 12.32
N LEU A 59 4.54 16.22 13.56
CA LEU A 59 4.59 17.13 14.71
C LEU A 59 5.99 17.73 14.88
N LEU A 60 7.03 16.91 14.84
CA LEU A 60 8.42 17.38 14.93
C LEU A 60 8.80 18.29 13.75
N TYR A 61 8.31 17.98 12.56
CA TYR A 61 8.54 18.78 11.36
C TYR A 61 7.89 20.17 11.42
N VAL A 62 6.78 20.32 12.15
CA VAL A 62 6.12 21.62 12.38
C VAL A 62 6.76 22.37 13.54
N VAL A 63 7.01 21.67 14.66
CA VAL A 63 7.50 22.28 15.90
C VAL A 63 8.91 22.84 15.74
N VAL A 64 9.80 22.15 15.01
CA VAL A 64 11.20 22.57 14.87
C VAL A 64 11.35 23.90 14.09
N PRO A 65 10.78 24.08 12.88
CA PRO A 65 10.86 25.35 12.16
C PRO A 65 10.20 26.51 12.91
N VAL A 66 9.06 26.27 13.57
CA VAL A 66 8.37 27.27 14.40
C VAL A 66 9.26 27.68 15.58
N GLY A 67 9.86 26.72 16.28
CA GLY A 67 10.77 26.98 17.40
C GLY A 67 12.01 27.76 16.97
N VAL A 68 12.61 27.41 15.83
CA VAL A 68 13.76 28.13 15.25
C VAL A 68 13.38 29.55 14.84
N ALA A 69 12.25 29.75 14.17
CA ALA A 69 11.77 31.07 13.79
C ALA A 69 11.46 31.95 15.00
N ALA A 70 10.84 31.39 16.05
CA ALA A 70 10.60 32.12 17.29
C ALA A 70 11.90 32.54 17.99
N ALA A 71 12.91 31.66 18.01
CA ALA A 71 14.23 31.98 18.57
C ALA A 71 14.94 33.10 17.78
N LEU A 72 14.96 32.99 16.45
CA LEU A 72 15.59 34.01 15.58
C LEU A 72 14.85 35.34 15.61
N ALA A 73 13.52 35.33 15.68
CA ALA A 73 12.70 36.52 15.84
C ALA A 73 13.01 37.27 17.14
N ARG A 74 13.24 36.55 18.25
CA ARG A 74 13.66 37.15 19.52
C ARG A 74 15.04 37.76 19.45
N GLU A 75 15.98 37.11 18.75
CA GLU A 75 17.36 37.60 18.62
C GLU A 75 17.49 38.82 17.69
N HIS A 76 16.73 38.87 16.58
CA HIS A 76 16.95 39.86 15.50
C HIS A 76 15.79 40.87 15.34
N GLY A 77 14.69 40.74 16.09
CA GLY A 77 13.61 41.74 16.12
C GLY A 77 12.68 41.77 14.89
N HIS A 78 12.73 40.77 14.01
CA HIS A 78 11.93 40.72 12.77
C HIS A 78 10.96 39.52 12.72
N PRO A 79 9.92 39.47 13.57
CA PRO A 79 9.07 38.28 13.73
C PRO A 79 8.32 37.88 12.45
N LEU A 80 7.91 38.84 11.62
CA LEU A 80 7.16 38.57 10.39
C LEU A 80 7.99 37.82 9.33
N ILE A 81 9.28 38.17 9.18
CA ILE A 81 10.16 37.56 8.17
C ILE A 81 10.47 36.11 8.54
N TYR A 82 10.81 35.86 9.81
CA TYR A 82 11.10 34.49 10.27
C TYR A 82 9.83 33.62 10.35
N GLY A 83 8.68 34.21 10.67
CA GLY A 83 7.39 33.52 10.61
C GLY A 83 7.03 33.08 9.19
N ALA A 84 7.19 33.96 8.20
CA ALA A 84 6.99 33.62 6.79
C ALA A 84 7.96 32.53 6.30
N ALA A 85 9.22 32.58 6.74
CA ALA A 85 10.21 31.56 6.42
C ALA A 85 9.86 30.18 7.02
N ALA A 86 9.40 30.13 8.27
CA ALA A 86 8.93 28.88 8.88
C ALA A 86 7.69 28.33 8.17
N LEU A 87 6.74 29.20 7.82
CA LEU A 87 5.58 28.80 7.03
C LEU A 87 5.96 28.21 5.68
N ALA A 88 6.89 28.84 4.95
CA ALA A 88 7.39 28.30 3.69
C ALA A 88 8.11 26.95 3.87
N ALA A 89 8.92 26.82 4.93
CA ALA A 89 9.62 25.58 5.26
C ALA A 89 8.67 24.43 5.66
N ILE A 90 7.48 24.72 6.17
CA ILE A 90 6.46 23.72 6.53
C ILE A 90 5.53 23.44 5.34
N ALA A 91 5.08 24.48 4.65
CA ALA A 91 4.08 24.36 3.60
C ALA A 91 4.62 23.65 2.36
N VAL A 92 5.84 23.98 1.92
CA VAL A 92 6.41 23.37 0.70
C VAL A 92 6.51 21.85 0.82
N PRO A 93 7.04 21.26 1.91
CA PRO A 93 7.25 19.81 2.03
C PRO A 93 5.99 19.03 2.38
N VAL A 94 4.90 19.70 2.75
CA VAL A 94 3.59 19.07 2.96
C VAL A 94 2.72 19.16 1.70
N VAL A 95 2.65 20.35 1.10
CA VAL A 95 1.85 20.59 -0.11
C VAL A 95 2.44 19.85 -1.31
N ALA A 96 3.77 19.75 -1.40
CA ALA A 96 4.42 19.07 -2.52
C ALA A 96 4.10 17.57 -2.60
N PRO A 97 4.24 16.75 -1.53
CA PRO A 97 3.83 15.35 -1.56
C PRO A 97 2.33 15.15 -1.75
N VAL A 98 1.48 16.00 -1.16
CA VAL A 98 0.02 15.90 -1.32
C VAL A 98 -0.40 16.19 -2.76
N ALA A 99 0.13 17.27 -3.35
CA ALA A 99 -0.08 17.56 -4.76
C ALA A 99 0.47 16.44 -5.65
N PHE A 100 1.62 15.86 -5.28
CA PHE A 100 2.19 14.72 -5.99
C PHE A 100 1.25 13.50 -5.98
N VAL A 101 0.81 13.05 -4.81
CA VAL A 101 -0.10 11.90 -4.67
C VAL A 101 -1.38 12.13 -5.47
N TRP A 102 -2.00 13.31 -5.32
CA TRP A 102 -3.21 13.65 -6.05
C TRP A 102 -3.01 13.62 -7.58
N THR A 103 -1.88 14.12 -8.08
CA THR A 103 -1.59 14.08 -9.53
C THR A 103 -1.33 12.68 -10.09
N VAL A 104 -0.85 11.77 -9.24
CA VAL A 104 -0.53 10.39 -9.62
C VAL A 104 -1.78 9.51 -9.59
N GLU A 105 -2.67 9.68 -8.61
CA GLU A 105 -3.94 8.94 -8.54
C GLU A 105 -4.85 9.20 -9.76
N GLU A 106 -4.88 10.44 -10.27
CA GLU A 106 -5.65 10.78 -11.47
C GLU A 106 -4.93 10.44 -12.79
N ALA A 107 -3.75 9.81 -12.76
CA ALA A 107 -2.95 9.57 -13.95
C ALA A 107 -3.14 8.14 -14.48
N ALA A 108 -3.56 8.01 -15.75
CA ALA A 108 -3.36 6.76 -16.47
C ALA A 108 -1.87 6.38 -16.45
N VAL A 109 -1.54 5.09 -16.28
CA VAL A 109 -0.19 4.54 -16.07
C VAL A 109 0.86 5.12 -17.03
N GLY A 110 0.50 5.40 -18.29
CA GLY A 110 1.39 6.00 -19.29
C GLY A 110 1.80 7.47 -19.02
N THR A 111 1.03 8.23 -18.23
CA THR A 111 1.31 9.65 -17.92
C THR A 111 1.90 9.87 -16.53
N ALA A 112 1.92 8.84 -15.68
CA ALA A 112 2.40 8.92 -14.30
C ALA A 112 3.89 9.33 -14.23
N LEU A 113 4.74 8.81 -15.12
CA LEU A 113 6.16 9.17 -15.18
C LEU A 113 6.37 10.64 -15.55
N PHE A 114 5.62 11.15 -16.53
CA PHE A 114 5.73 12.55 -16.95
C PHE A 114 5.26 13.50 -15.85
N ARG A 115 4.15 13.18 -15.19
CA ARG A 115 3.64 13.95 -14.03
C ARG A 115 4.59 13.88 -12.84
N PHE A 116 5.21 12.72 -12.58
CA PHE A 116 6.26 12.59 -11.58
C PHE A 116 7.42 13.54 -11.84
N VAL A 117 7.97 13.52 -13.05
CA VAL A 117 9.09 14.39 -13.44
C VAL A 117 8.69 15.87 -13.34
N ALA A 118 7.48 16.24 -13.78
CA ALA A 118 6.98 17.60 -13.70
C ALA A 118 6.83 18.08 -12.24
N THR A 119 6.30 17.24 -11.35
CA THR A 119 6.15 17.56 -9.94
C THR A 119 7.50 17.70 -9.25
N VAL A 120 8.43 16.77 -9.49
CA VAL A 120 9.82 16.86 -8.99
C VAL A 120 10.48 18.16 -9.46
N ALA A 121 10.33 18.50 -10.75
CA ALA A 121 10.87 19.73 -11.32
C ALA A 121 10.23 20.99 -10.69
N GLY A 122 8.92 20.99 -10.48
CA GLY A 122 8.19 22.08 -9.81
C GLY A 122 8.66 22.30 -8.37
N ILE A 123 8.82 21.22 -7.60
CA ILE A 123 9.33 21.26 -6.23
C ILE A 123 10.76 21.81 -6.20
N ALA A 124 11.63 21.30 -7.09
CA ALA A 124 12.99 21.79 -7.22
C ALA A 124 13.03 23.30 -7.55
N ALA A 125 12.18 23.76 -8.48
CA ALA A 125 12.09 25.18 -8.84
C ALA A 125 11.64 26.06 -7.66
N VAL A 126 10.65 25.63 -6.88
CA VAL A 126 10.19 26.36 -5.68
C VAL A 126 11.31 26.45 -4.65
N LEU A 127 12.01 25.35 -4.36
CA LEU A 127 13.09 25.33 -3.38
C LEU A 127 14.29 26.18 -3.80
N VAL A 128 14.64 26.16 -5.10
CA VAL A 128 15.65 27.07 -5.67
C VAL A 128 15.21 28.52 -5.53
N GLY A 129 13.95 28.84 -5.84
CA GLY A 129 13.39 30.19 -5.68
C GLY A 129 13.46 30.68 -4.24
N VAL A 130 13.03 29.85 -3.29
CA VAL A 130 13.13 30.14 -1.85
C VAL A 130 14.59 30.35 -1.43
N GLY A 131 15.51 29.50 -1.89
CA GLY A 131 16.94 29.64 -1.60
C GLY A 131 17.56 30.94 -2.13
N VAL A 132 17.15 31.37 -3.33
CA VAL A 132 17.59 32.65 -3.93
C VAL A 132 17.06 33.84 -3.13
N VAL A 133 15.78 33.84 -2.77
CA VAL A 133 15.17 34.89 -1.94
C VAL A 133 15.85 34.94 -0.57
N PHE A 134 16.06 33.79 0.05
CA PHE A 134 16.71 33.70 1.37
C PHE A 134 18.14 34.25 1.34
N ARG A 135 18.92 33.92 0.31
CA ARG A 135 20.27 34.46 0.08
C ARG A 135 20.31 35.98 -0.09
N ARG A 136 19.25 36.58 -0.64
CA ARG A 136 19.17 38.04 -0.80
C ARG A 136 18.78 38.76 0.50
N VAL A 137 17.97 38.13 1.34
CA VAL A 137 17.40 38.77 2.53
C VAL A 137 18.24 38.53 3.78
N THR A 138 18.97 37.41 3.86
CA THR A 138 19.84 37.11 5.00
C THR A 138 21.32 37.30 4.65
N PRO A 139 22.11 38.01 5.49
CA PRO A 139 23.56 38.03 5.33
C PRO A 139 24.07 36.60 5.46
N ALA A 140 24.79 36.13 4.45
CA ALA A 140 25.24 34.75 4.33
C ALA A 140 26.14 34.36 5.51
N THR A 141 25.54 33.82 6.56
CA THR A 141 26.27 33.10 7.60
C THR A 141 26.51 31.68 7.09
N GLU A 142 27.73 31.16 7.26
CA GLU A 142 28.19 29.85 6.75
C GLU A 142 27.25 28.67 7.07
N GLY A 143 26.34 28.80 8.05
CA GLY A 143 25.41 27.75 8.44
C GLY A 143 24.14 27.62 7.57
N THR A 144 23.73 28.67 6.87
CA THR A 144 22.39 28.71 6.21
C THR A 144 22.34 27.88 4.93
N GLY A 145 23.44 27.83 4.17
CA GLY A 145 23.51 27.05 2.93
C GLY A 145 23.37 25.54 3.15
N TRP A 146 23.89 25.03 4.26
CA TRP A 146 23.82 23.60 4.60
C TRP A 146 22.39 23.14 4.90
N VAL A 147 21.58 23.94 5.59
CA VAL A 147 20.20 23.60 5.93
C VAL A 147 19.33 23.49 4.69
N LEU A 148 19.52 24.37 3.71
CA LEU A 148 18.84 24.30 2.42
C LEU A 148 19.26 23.05 1.64
N SER A 149 20.57 22.78 1.55
CA SER A 149 21.10 21.59 0.89
C SER A 149 20.57 20.30 1.52
N LEU A 150 20.45 20.26 2.84
CA LEU A 150 19.96 19.09 3.55
C LEU A 150 18.46 18.88 3.37
N ASN A 151 17.63 19.95 3.36
CA ASN A 151 16.21 19.81 3.02
C ASN A 151 16.02 19.33 1.57
N LEU A 152 16.79 19.87 0.63
CA LEU A 152 16.80 19.40 -0.75
C LEU A 152 17.21 17.93 -0.86
N ALA A 153 18.24 17.50 -0.12
CA ALA A 153 18.68 16.11 -0.11
C ALA A 153 17.62 15.17 0.44
N VAL A 154 16.87 15.57 1.49
CA VAL A 154 15.79 14.77 2.04
C VAL A 154 14.61 14.68 1.08
N ILE A 155 14.21 15.80 0.47
CA ILE A 155 13.13 15.80 -0.52
C ILE A 155 13.53 14.92 -1.71
N PHE A 156 14.78 15.02 -2.18
CA PHE A 156 15.31 14.16 -3.22
C PHE A 156 15.29 12.68 -2.83
N LEU A 157 15.76 12.32 -1.64
CA LEU A 157 15.72 10.95 -1.12
C LEU A 157 14.29 10.41 -0.97
N PHE A 158 13.35 11.25 -0.51
CA PHE A 158 11.94 10.90 -0.39
C PHE A 158 11.33 10.64 -1.77
N LEU A 159 11.59 11.50 -2.75
CA LEU A 159 11.12 11.32 -4.13
C LEU A 159 11.74 10.09 -4.79
N LEU A 160 13.03 9.84 -4.56
CA LEU A 160 13.74 8.66 -5.07
C LEU A 160 13.21 7.38 -4.42
N GLY A 161 12.95 7.41 -3.11
CA GLY A 161 12.36 6.31 -2.35
C GLY A 161 10.93 6.01 -2.81
N GLY A 162 10.10 7.05 -2.98
CA GLY A 162 8.75 6.92 -3.50
C GLY A 162 8.72 6.33 -4.91
N LEU A 163 9.60 6.79 -5.80
CA LEU A 163 9.73 6.21 -7.15
C LEU A 163 10.21 4.76 -7.10
N GLY A 164 11.21 4.46 -6.26
CA GLY A 164 11.72 3.11 -6.06
C GLY A 164 10.63 2.15 -5.58
N VAL A 165 9.76 2.60 -4.67
CA VAL A 165 8.60 1.83 -4.21
C VAL A 165 7.60 1.64 -5.34
N GLN A 166 7.22 2.68 -6.08
CA GLN A 166 6.24 2.53 -7.18
C GLN A 166 6.70 1.56 -8.28
N VAL A 167 8.01 1.53 -8.58
CA VAL A 167 8.57 0.66 -9.62
C VAL A 167 8.90 -0.74 -9.11
N ALA A 168 9.46 -0.86 -7.90
CA ALA A 168 9.99 -2.12 -7.40
C ALA A 168 9.07 -2.84 -6.40
N ALA A 169 8.18 -2.11 -5.70
CA ALA A 169 7.29 -2.72 -4.73
C ALA A 169 6.30 -3.70 -5.35
N PRO A 170 5.69 -3.47 -6.54
CA PRO A 170 4.83 -4.47 -7.16
C PRO A 170 5.56 -5.82 -7.35
N GLY A 171 6.75 -5.81 -7.98
CA GLY A 171 7.53 -7.03 -8.22
C GLY A 171 8.20 -7.63 -6.98
N PHE A 172 8.35 -6.88 -5.89
CA PHE A 172 8.82 -7.41 -4.60
C PHE A 172 7.67 -8.04 -3.82
N ALA A 173 6.52 -7.36 -3.76
CA ALA A 173 5.28 -7.86 -3.18
C ALA A 173 4.86 -9.15 -3.89
N ASP A 174 4.83 -9.18 -5.22
CA ASP A 174 4.48 -10.37 -6.00
C ASP A 174 5.33 -11.59 -5.62
N ARG A 175 6.64 -11.41 -5.44
CA ARG A 175 7.54 -12.51 -5.05
C ARG A 175 7.31 -13.02 -3.62
N HIS A 176 6.76 -12.20 -2.73
CA HIS A 176 6.50 -12.58 -1.34
C HIS A 176 5.03 -12.94 -1.07
N THR A 177 4.09 -12.42 -1.86
CA THR A 177 2.65 -12.69 -1.73
C THR A 177 2.15 -13.77 -2.68
N ALA A 178 2.89 -14.10 -3.75
CA ALA A 178 2.54 -15.28 -4.57
C ALA A 178 2.55 -16.59 -3.76
N GLU A 179 3.25 -16.60 -2.63
CA GLU A 179 3.30 -17.69 -1.64
C GLU A 179 2.28 -17.53 -0.50
N THR A 180 1.60 -16.38 -0.38
CA THR A 180 0.57 -16.17 0.62
C THR A 180 -0.74 -16.78 0.13
N ARG A 181 -1.36 -17.59 1.00
CA ARG A 181 -2.64 -18.26 0.82
C ARG A 181 -3.76 -17.20 0.67
N PRO A 182 -4.51 -17.09 -0.45
CA PRO A 182 -5.72 -16.27 -0.48
C PRO A 182 -6.70 -16.74 0.59
N ASP A 183 -7.20 -15.79 1.38
CA ASP A 183 -8.20 -16.05 2.42
C ASP A 183 -9.58 -16.09 1.75
N VAL A 184 -10.07 -17.29 1.40
CA VAL A 184 -11.34 -17.48 0.68
C VAL A 184 -12.37 -18.10 1.61
N GLU A 185 -13.52 -17.46 1.75
CA GLU A 185 -14.69 -18.00 2.44
C GLU A 185 -15.61 -18.68 1.42
N LEU A 186 -16.05 -19.90 1.71
CA LEU A 186 -16.88 -20.70 0.81
C LEU A 186 -18.23 -21.01 1.46
N ALA A 187 -19.29 -20.94 0.66
CA ALA A 187 -20.61 -21.41 1.03
C ALA A 187 -21.02 -22.60 0.16
N PHE A 188 -21.78 -23.52 0.73
CA PHE A 188 -22.21 -24.76 0.09
C PHE A 188 -23.73 -24.86 0.11
N GLU A 189 -24.34 -25.09 -1.05
CA GLU A 189 -25.78 -25.32 -1.21
C GLU A 189 -26.02 -26.58 -2.04
N GLU A 190 -26.82 -27.51 -1.53
CA GLU A 190 -27.18 -28.74 -2.27
C GLU A 190 -28.53 -28.55 -2.98
N ARG A 191 -28.61 -29.01 -4.24
CA ARG A 191 -29.82 -29.02 -5.06
C ARG A 191 -30.05 -30.39 -5.65
N THR A 192 -31.26 -30.91 -5.51
CA THR A 192 -31.68 -32.16 -6.14
C THR A 192 -32.29 -31.88 -7.50
N THR A 193 -31.88 -32.63 -8.52
CA THR A 193 -32.44 -32.61 -9.87
C THR A 193 -33.00 -33.99 -10.23
N ASP A 194 -33.70 -34.11 -11.36
CA ASP A 194 -34.21 -35.40 -11.84
C ASP A 194 -33.07 -36.37 -12.24
N ASP A 195 -31.90 -35.82 -12.62
CA ASP A 195 -30.73 -36.56 -13.09
C ASP A 195 -29.68 -36.83 -11.99
N GLY A 196 -29.83 -36.24 -10.80
CA GLY A 196 -28.90 -36.44 -9.68
C GLY A 196 -28.90 -35.32 -8.65
N ARG A 197 -27.76 -35.10 -8.00
CA ARG A 197 -27.56 -34.01 -7.03
C ARG A 197 -26.45 -33.08 -7.51
N LEU A 198 -26.70 -31.78 -7.35
CA LEU A 198 -25.76 -30.71 -7.65
C LEU A 198 -25.36 -30.04 -6.34
N LEU A 199 -24.06 -29.88 -6.13
CA LEU A 199 -23.51 -29.06 -5.06
C LEU A 199 -23.06 -27.73 -5.66
N VAL A 200 -23.70 -26.64 -5.26
CA VAL A 200 -23.27 -25.29 -5.59
C VAL A 200 -22.26 -24.86 -4.54
N ILE A 201 -21.06 -24.50 -4.98
CA ILE A 201 -20.01 -23.93 -4.16
C ILE A 201 -19.90 -22.46 -4.56
N GLU A 202 -20.15 -21.56 -3.62
CA GLU A 202 -20.09 -20.11 -3.83
C GLU A 202 -18.86 -19.53 -3.11
N HIS A 203 -18.15 -18.61 -3.78
CA HIS A 203 -17.20 -17.73 -3.09
C HIS A 203 -18.00 -16.70 -2.30
N ALA A 204 -18.08 -16.89 -0.98
CA ALA A 204 -18.93 -16.11 -0.09
C ALA A 204 -18.24 -14.86 0.47
N GLY A 205 -16.93 -14.71 0.25
CA GLY A 205 -16.16 -13.57 0.73
C GLY A 205 -14.66 -13.84 0.78
N GLY A 206 -13.91 -12.78 1.09
CA GLY A 206 -12.45 -12.82 1.19
C GLY A 206 -11.71 -12.42 -0.09
N ASP A 207 -10.53 -12.98 -0.30
CA ASP A 207 -9.62 -12.61 -1.38
C ASP A 207 -10.05 -13.17 -2.75
N PRO A 208 -9.91 -12.41 -3.85
CA PRO A 208 -10.03 -12.94 -5.20
C PRO A 208 -8.98 -14.01 -5.48
N ALA A 209 -9.40 -15.15 -6.05
CA ALA A 209 -8.53 -16.28 -6.33
C ALA A 209 -8.54 -16.66 -7.83
N PRO A 210 -7.37 -16.82 -8.49
CA PRO A 210 -7.34 -17.33 -9.86
C PRO A 210 -7.94 -18.74 -9.95
N PRO A 211 -8.74 -19.09 -10.98
CA PRO A 211 -9.37 -20.40 -11.09
C PRO A 211 -8.37 -21.57 -11.04
N GLY A 212 -7.20 -21.41 -11.65
CA GLY A 212 -6.13 -22.41 -11.61
C GLY A 212 -5.44 -22.57 -10.24
N ARG A 213 -5.76 -21.71 -9.26
CA ARG A 213 -5.29 -21.81 -7.87
C ARG A 213 -6.34 -22.41 -6.94
N LEU A 214 -7.59 -22.54 -7.36
CA LEU A 214 -8.62 -23.28 -6.62
C LEU A 214 -8.80 -24.65 -7.26
N ASP A 215 -8.78 -25.71 -6.45
CA ASP A 215 -8.91 -27.10 -6.90
C ASP A 215 -10.01 -27.76 -6.06
N VAL A 216 -11.02 -28.31 -6.72
CA VAL A 216 -12.08 -29.09 -6.10
C VAL A 216 -11.72 -30.55 -6.25
N ARG A 217 -11.50 -31.24 -5.13
CA ARG A 217 -11.20 -32.68 -5.13
C ARG A 217 -12.02 -33.42 -4.11
N GLY A 218 -11.82 -34.73 -4.05
CA GLY A 218 -12.52 -35.62 -3.14
C GLY A 218 -13.07 -36.82 -3.88
N ARG A 219 -14.20 -37.32 -3.39
CA ARG A 219 -14.87 -38.50 -3.92
C ARG A 219 -16.37 -38.26 -4.04
N GLY A 220 -17.03 -39.08 -4.85
CA GLY A 220 -18.47 -38.98 -5.09
C GLY A 220 -18.85 -37.90 -6.10
N PHE A 221 -17.96 -37.60 -7.06
CA PHE A 221 -18.34 -36.84 -8.25
C PHE A 221 -19.26 -37.67 -9.15
N ALA A 222 -20.22 -37.04 -9.79
CA ALA A 222 -21.17 -37.64 -10.70
C ALA A 222 -21.34 -36.79 -11.96
N ASP A 223 -21.70 -37.44 -13.07
CA ASP A 223 -22.09 -36.78 -14.31
C ASP A 223 -23.58 -36.44 -14.23
N VAL A 224 -23.89 -35.19 -13.87
CA VAL A 224 -25.25 -34.67 -13.68
C VAL A 224 -25.46 -33.50 -14.61
N GLU A 225 -26.60 -33.47 -15.31
CA GLU A 225 -26.91 -32.37 -16.22
C GLU A 225 -26.95 -31.03 -15.46
N GLY A 226 -26.28 -30.01 -16.01
CA GLY A 226 -26.15 -28.69 -15.41
C GLY A 226 -24.98 -28.53 -14.42
N ALA A 227 -24.16 -29.57 -14.21
CA ALA A 227 -22.90 -29.41 -13.49
C ALA A 227 -21.82 -28.75 -14.35
N ASP A 228 -21.14 -27.74 -13.80
CA ASP A 228 -19.94 -27.14 -14.38
C ASP A 228 -18.74 -28.10 -14.25
N GLN A 229 -18.75 -28.94 -13.20
CA GLN A 229 -17.66 -29.86 -12.87
C GLN A 229 -18.17 -31.23 -12.45
N THR A 230 -17.70 -32.28 -13.11
CA THR A 230 -18.11 -33.69 -12.88
C THR A 230 -16.95 -34.59 -12.45
N GLY A 231 -15.80 -34.00 -12.12
CA GLY A 231 -14.61 -34.71 -11.66
C GLY A 231 -13.65 -33.78 -10.92
N PRO A 232 -12.63 -34.32 -10.24
CA PRO A 232 -11.67 -33.53 -9.50
C PRO A 232 -10.81 -32.68 -10.43
N GLY A 233 -10.54 -31.43 -10.04
CA GLY A 233 -9.74 -30.52 -10.84
C GLY A 233 -9.93 -29.05 -10.48
N PRO A 234 -9.24 -28.17 -11.23
CA PRO A 234 -9.32 -26.73 -11.03
C PRO A 234 -10.76 -26.22 -11.10
N TRP A 235 -11.03 -25.11 -10.43
CA TRP A 235 -12.32 -24.43 -10.47
C TRP A 235 -12.78 -24.21 -11.92
N ALA A 236 -13.88 -24.88 -12.29
CA ALA A 236 -14.45 -24.85 -13.63
C ALA A 236 -15.73 -24.00 -13.75
N GLY A 237 -16.13 -23.34 -12.67
CA GLY A 237 -17.31 -22.47 -12.64
C GLY A 237 -17.01 -21.04 -13.05
N GLU A 238 -17.79 -20.11 -12.51
CA GLU A 238 -17.70 -18.69 -12.78
C GLU A 238 -16.38 -18.09 -12.27
N ALA A 239 -15.87 -17.11 -13.02
CA ALA A 239 -14.68 -16.35 -12.68
C ALA A 239 -14.81 -14.95 -13.29
N THR A 240 -15.79 -14.19 -12.79
CA THR A 240 -16.21 -12.92 -13.38
C THR A 240 -15.29 -11.76 -13.01
N GLY A 241 -14.52 -11.94 -11.93
CA GLY A 241 -13.55 -10.97 -11.44
C GLY A 241 -12.26 -10.91 -12.26
N ARG A 242 -11.39 -9.98 -11.86
CA ARG A 242 -10.02 -9.90 -12.33
C ARG A 242 -9.06 -10.06 -11.18
N ALA A 243 -8.01 -10.84 -11.38
CA ALA A 243 -6.98 -10.97 -10.37
C ALA A 243 -6.29 -9.60 -10.18
N PRO A 244 -6.14 -9.11 -8.93
CA PRO A 244 -5.67 -7.76 -8.66
C PRO A 244 -4.28 -7.40 -9.25
N ARG A 245 -3.46 -8.39 -9.60
CA ARG A 245 -2.05 -8.20 -9.98
C ARG A 245 -1.60 -8.92 -11.25
N HIS A 246 -2.43 -9.81 -11.80
CA HIS A 246 -2.16 -10.53 -13.04
C HIS A 246 -3.41 -10.42 -13.90
N ASP A 247 -3.37 -9.67 -15.01
CA ASP A 247 -4.51 -9.43 -15.90
C ASP A 247 -5.13 -10.75 -16.43
N GLY A 248 -6.00 -11.35 -15.64
CA GLY A 248 -6.58 -12.66 -15.86
C GLY A 248 -7.82 -12.85 -15.00
N PRO A 249 -8.67 -13.83 -15.34
CA PRO A 249 -9.89 -14.10 -14.62
C PRO A 249 -9.59 -14.49 -13.17
N ALA A 250 -10.43 -14.03 -12.26
CA ALA A 250 -10.42 -14.43 -10.85
C ALA A 250 -11.84 -14.78 -10.41
N VAL A 251 -11.92 -15.80 -9.56
CA VAL A 251 -13.10 -16.11 -8.77
C VAL A 251 -13.19 -15.06 -7.68
N VAL A 252 -14.31 -14.35 -7.62
CA VAL A 252 -14.62 -13.29 -6.64
C VAL A 252 -15.91 -13.61 -5.90
N GLU A 253 -16.21 -12.82 -4.87
CA GLU A 253 -17.45 -12.94 -4.11
C GLU A 253 -18.68 -12.98 -5.03
N GLY A 254 -19.52 -14.00 -4.83
CA GLY A 254 -20.71 -14.30 -5.62
C GLY A 254 -20.48 -15.19 -6.84
N ASP A 255 -19.23 -15.47 -7.24
CA ASP A 255 -18.95 -16.46 -8.28
C ASP A 255 -19.21 -17.88 -7.76
N THR A 256 -19.81 -18.72 -8.60
CA THR A 256 -20.21 -20.09 -8.23
C THR A 256 -19.59 -21.16 -9.11
N VAL A 257 -19.45 -22.37 -8.57
CA VAL A 257 -19.24 -23.60 -9.36
C VAL A 257 -20.25 -24.65 -8.94
N THR A 258 -20.90 -25.25 -9.92
CA THR A 258 -21.83 -26.34 -9.72
C THR A 258 -21.14 -27.67 -9.95
N VAL A 259 -21.10 -28.51 -8.92
CA VAL A 259 -20.43 -29.82 -8.95
C VAL A 259 -21.47 -30.94 -8.92
N GLY A 260 -21.44 -31.84 -9.88
CA GLY A 260 -22.29 -33.04 -9.87
C GLY A 260 -21.80 -34.01 -8.80
N VAL A 261 -22.68 -34.46 -7.89
CA VAL A 261 -22.32 -35.32 -6.75
C VAL A 261 -23.27 -36.49 -6.55
N THR A 262 -22.74 -37.59 -6.00
CA THR A 262 -23.50 -38.77 -5.55
C THR A 262 -24.02 -38.61 -4.13
N ASP A 263 -24.93 -39.50 -3.69
CA ASP A 263 -25.46 -39.59 -2.32
C ASP A 263 -24.38 -39.58 -1.21
N ASP A 264 -23.26 -40.26 -1.47
CA ASP A 264 -22.18 -40.47 -0.51
C ASP A 264 -20.89 -39.73 -0.95
N CYS A 265 -20.98 -38.40 -1.06
CA CYS A 265 -19.87 -37.54 -1.47
C CYS A 265 -19.04 -37.02 -0.29
N GLY A 266 -17.75 -36.77 -0.55
CA GLY A 266 -16.86 -36.07 0.37
C GLY A 266 -15.89 -35.22 -0.42
N LEU A 267 -16.10 -33.91 -0.43
CA LEU A 267 -15.38 -32.94 -1.24
C LEU A 267 -14.52 -32.03 -0.37
N ILE A 268 -13.39 -31.63 -0.94
CA ILE A 268 -12.43 -30.70 -0.33
C ILE A 268 -12.13 -29.65 -1.39
N VAL A 269 -12.32 -28.39 -1.03
CA VAL A 269 -11.86 -27.26 -1.83
C VAL A 269 -10.57 -26.76 -1.21
N GLY A 270 -9.56 -26.54 -2.05
CA GLY A 270 -8.27 -26.10 -1.54
C GLY A 270 -7.37 -25.58 -2.64
N GLU A 271 -6.15 -25.24 -2.26
CA GLU A 271 -5.28 -24.49 -3.15
C GLU A 271 -4.32 -25.34 -3.96
N GLY A 272 -4.24 -24.94 -5.24
CA GLY A 272 -3.31 -25.43 -6.22
C GLY A 272 -3.54 -26.89 -6.61
N PRO A 273 -2.83 -27.35 -7.64
CA PRO A 273 -2.95 -28.73 -8.08
C PRO A 273 -2.54 -29.67 -6.94
N GLY A 274 -3.50 -30.46 -6.45
CA GLY A 274 -3.27 -31.50 -5.45
C GLY A 274 -3.63 -31.13 -4.01
N LEU A 275 -4.37 -30.04 -3.77
CA LEU A 275 -4.77 -29.60 -2.43
C LEU A 275 -3.57 -29.45 -1.48
N ARG A 276 -2.66 -28.52 -1.79
CA ARG A 276 -1.54 -28.23 -0.88
C ARG A 276 -2.02 -27.74 0.50
N ALA A 277 -3.28 -27.32 0.55
CA ALA A 277 -3.90 -26.53 1.58
C ALA A 277 -5.42 -26.69 1.48
N PRO A 278 -6.09 -27.53 2.29
CA PRO A 278 -7.55 -27.52 2.33
C PRO A 278 -8.03 -26.17 2.88
N LEU A 279 -8.97 -25.55 2.16
CA LEU A 279 -9.70 -24.35 2.60
C LEU A 279 -10.93 -24.80 3.38
N ASP A 280 -11.74 -25.67 2.78
CA ASP A 280 -12.93 -26.22 3.41
C ASP A 280 -13.25 -27.63 2.92
N HIS A 281 -14.16 -28.31 3.63
CA HIS A 281 -14.59 -29.67 3.37
C HIS A 281 -16.10 -29.82 3.52
N TYR A 282 -16.73 -30.43 2.51
CA TYR A 282 -18.15 -30.74 2.50
C TYR A 282 -18.37 -32.26 2.46
N ASP A 283 -19.31 -32.74 3.28
CA ASP A 283 -19.68 -34.16 3.38
C ASP A 283 -21.18 -34.29 3.17
N CYS A 284 -21.56 -34.92 2.05
CA CYS A 284 -22.95 -35.13 1.68
C CYS A 284 -23.72 -36.00 2.68
N SER A 285 -23.03 -36.78 3.54
CA SER A 285 -23.69 -37.64 4.52
C SER A 285 -24.16 -36.90 5.77
N LYS A 286 -23.79 -35.62 5.93
CA LYS A 286 -24.06 -34.83 7.15
C LYS A 286 -25.10 -33.73 6.97
N SER A 287 -25.75 -33.64 5.81
CA SER A 287 -26.72 -32.60 5.49
C SER A 287 -28.16 -32.88 5.97
N GLU A 288 -28.36 -33.78 6.95
CA GLU A 288 -29.66 -34.04 7.60
C GLU A 288 -30.10 -32.96 8.60
#